data_AF-A0A1G0WD96-F1
#
_entry.id   AF-A0A1G0WD96-F1
#
_cell.length_a   1.000
_cell.length_b   1.000
_cell.length_c   1.000
_cell.angle_alpha   90.00
_cell.angle_beta   90.00
_cell.angle_gamma   90.00
#
_symmetry.space_group_name_H-M   'P 1'
#
loop_
_entity.id
_entity.type
_entity.pdbx_description
1 polymer ?
#
loop_
_entity_poly.entity_id
_entity_poly.type
_entity_poly.pdbx_seq_one_letter_code
_entity_poly.pdbx_strand_id
1 'polypeptide(L)'
;MIPQDSILNKGYKPLYLRTTIPIGKLMNKKDSVNFQDSIKKLTPIIKLELQEIDSKEYPEKIELRASVYDTTGLYITGLAPPYFSLSGYYRDYWNKLTDSCKENKNDIKEFEVTEIRESTSEPYAICFVLDHSPSMGGQRAERLQQAVKLVCSAIKKGDYVSVVKFSSKMTIEVPLSNNKEEYRSKIKTDGLKGNYGNGTAMYEGVMTGIKEVQKAENNYKKIIILFSDGGDNRWKGKTDPVFKSAKDNGVKIYTIAYGLTEEEPLRKLSEFTGGRFFRIYSSKEFPYVFKSIYFTLNNYYKITYKPPECAGLHKVRVHLNLKELTGQELFSDGTYDKSIFTNLDPIGTITLVNIEFDFGKSTIKPESMTLIEQMASELKEHEAIKVKISGHTDDVGTDEFNMNLSLERAKSVKAELVKYGISPKRLTIEGLGESRPLVANDSEENRRKNRRTELTIIER
;
A
#
# COMPACT_ATOMS: atom_id res chain seq x y z
N MET A 1 -20.91 -7.03 23.60
CA MET A 1 -21.82 -7.96 22.91
C MET A 1 -20.95 -8.96 22.16
N ILE A 2 -20.87 -10.22 22.63
CA ILE A 2 -19.97 -11.24 22.06
C ILE A 2 -20.49 -11.58 20.67
N PRO A 3 -19.69 -11.52 19.59
CA PRO A 3 -20.11 -12.04 18.29
C PRO A 3 -20.28 -13.55 18.46
N GLN A 4 -21.53 -14.00 18.55
CA GLN A 4 -21.82 -15.43 18.50
C GLN A 4 -21.56 -15.89 17.06
N ASP A 5 -20.83 -17.00 16.91
CA ASP A 5 -20.67 -17.77 15.67
C ASP A 5 -22.04 -18.30 15.12
N SER A 6 -23.19 -17.79 15.59
CA SER A 6 -24.55 -18.24 15.32
C SER A 6 -25.19 -17.60 14.06
N ILE A 7 -24.54 -16.64 13.41
CA ILE A 7 -25.12 -15.95 12.23
C ILE A 7 -25.24 -16.87 10.99
N LEU A 8 -24.62 -18.05 10.98
CA LEU A 8 -24.58 -18.89 9.77
C LEU A 8 -25.16 -20.30 9.96
N ASN A 9 -26.48 -20.37 10.15
CA ASN A 9 -27.29 -21.59 9.96
C ASN A 9 -28.03 -21.63 8.59
N LYS A 10 -27.62 -20.83 7.60
CA LYS A 10 -28.25 -20.79 6.26
C LYS A 10 -27.25 -20.91 5.10
N GLY A 11 -26.39 -21.93 5.11
CA GLY A 11 -25.64 -22.32 3.91
C GLY A 11 -24.68 -21.26 3.34
N TYR A 12 -24.15 -20.37 4.18
CA TYR A 12 -23.18 -19.35 3.76
C TYR A 12 -21.85 -19.99 3.39
N LYS A 13 -21.51 -19.95 2.11
CA LYS A 13 -20.16 -20.21 1.60
C LYS A 13 -19.46 -18.85 1.51
N PRO A 14 -18.38 -18.60 2.27
CA PRO A 14 -17.59 -17.38 2.08
C PRO A 14 -17.06 -17.32 0.65
N LEU A 15 -17.02 -16.10 0.08
CA LEU A 15 -16.79 -15.78 -1.34
C LEU A 15 -15.36 -16.07 -1.85
N TYR A 16 -14.58 -16.93 -1.18
CA TYR A 16 -13.11 -16.97 -1.25
C TYR A 16 -12.53 -18.37 -1.53
N LEU A 17 -13.22 -19.22 -2.28
CA LEU A 17 -12.65 -20.49 -2.71
C LEU A 17 -11.70 -20.25 -3.90
N ARG A 18 -10.46 -19.86 -3.57
CA ARG A 18 -9.41 -19.50 -4.52
C ARG A 18 -8.72 -20.73 -5.11
N THR A 19 -9.24 -21.16 -6.24
CA THR A 19 -8.46 -21.82 -7.30
C THR A 19 -8.45 -20.90 -8.54
N THR A 20 -7.52 -21.12 -9.47
CA THR A 20 -7.56 -20.43 -10.77
C THR A 20 -8.52 -21.16 -11.71
N ILE A 21 -9.17 -20.39 -12.58
CA ILE A 21 -9.87 -20.93 -13.74
C ILE A 21 -9.34 -20.23 -15.00
N PRO A 22 -8.70 -20.97 -15.92
CA PRO A 22 -8.34 -20.42 -17.23
C PRO A 22 -9.60 -19.97 -17.96
N ILE A 23 -9.56 -18.79 -18.57
CA ILE A 23 -10.71 -18.22 -19.29
C ILE A 23 -11.23 -19.16 -20.40
N GLY A 24 -10.34 -19.91 -21.06
CA GLY A 24 -10.74 -20.93 -22.05
C GLY A 24 -11.66 -22.02 -21.48
N LYS A 25 -11.52 -22.38 -20.19
CA LYS A 25 -12.44 -23.34 -19.54
C LYS A 25 -13.82 -22.74 -19.25
N LEU A 26 -13.92 -21.42 -19.08
CA LEU A 26 -15.20 -20.72 -18.94
C LEU A 26 -15.93 -20.63 -20.29
N MET A 27 -15.20 -20.42 -21.38
CA MET A 27 -15.78 -20.36 -22.74
C MET A 27 -16.35 -21.71 -23.19
N ASN A 28 -15.61 -22.82 -23.03
CA ASN A 28 -16.08 -24.15 -23.46
C ASN A 28 -17.35 -24.64 -22.74
N LYS A 29 -17.66 -24.13 -21.54
CA LYS A 29 -18.93 -24.44 -20.85
C LYS A 29 -20.14 -23.82 -21.54
N LYS A 30 -19.95 -22.76 -22.33
CA LYS A 30 -21.01 -22.05 -23.05
C LYS A 30 -21.40 -22.81 -24.33
N ASP A 31 -20.45 -23.51 -24.96
CA ASP A 31 -20.67 -24.26 -26.21
C ASP A 31 -21.34 -25.63 -26.00
N SER A 32 -21.40 -26.14 -24.76
CA SER A 32 -21.93 -27.47 -24.45
C SER A 32 -23.40 -27.50 -24.00
N VAL A 33 -24.22 -26.47 -24.21
CA VAL A 33 -25.60 -26.45 -23.68
C VAL A 33 -26.63 -25.92 -24.69
N ASN A 34 -27.31 -26.86 -25.34
CA ASN A 34 -28.64 -26.68 -25.90
C ASN A 34 -29.66 -26.90 -24.76
N PHE A 35 -29.93 -25.87 -23.95
CA PHE A 35 -30.89 -25.93 -22.83
C PHE A 35 -31.45 -24.52 -22.55
N GLN A 36 -32.38 -24.10 -23.40
CA GLN A 36 -32.85 -22.72 -23.48
C GLN A 36 -33.73 -22.23 -22.32
N ASP A 37 -34.17 -23.06 -21.37
CA ASP A 37 -35.19 -22.64 -20.39
C ASP A 37 -34.82 -22.74 -18.89
N SER A 38 -33.56 -22.97 -18.52
CA SER A 38 -33.18 -23.06 -17.09
C SER A 38 -31.95 -22.23 -16.66
N ILE A 39 -31.19 -21.66 -17.60
CA ILE A 39 -29.88 -21.02 -17.34
C ILE A 39 -29.92 -19.51 -17.56
N LYS A 40 -31.03 -18.84 -17.22
CA LYS A 40 -31.00 -17.39 -16.91
C LYS A 40 -30.49 -17.08 -15.50
N LYS A 41 -30.12 -18.10 -14.70
CA LYS A 41 -29.85 -17.96 -13.24
C LYS A 41 -28.45 -18.31 -12.73
N LEU A 42 -27.48 -18.68 -13.57
CA LEU A 42 -26.16 -19.14 -13.10
C LEU A 42 -24.96 -18.66 -13.93
N THR A 43 -25.07 -17.53 -14.64
CA THR A 43 -23.90 -16.90 -15.25
C THR A 43 -23.00 -16.38 -14.12
N PRO A 44 -21.73 -16.83 -14.00
CA PRO A 44 -20.83 -16.31 -12.98
C PRO A 44 -20.64 -14.80 -13.20
N ILE A 45 -20.95 -13.98 -12.19
CA ILE A 45 -20.67 -12.54 -12.27
C ILE A 45 -19.17 -12.38 -12.13
N ILE A 46 -18.50 -12.11 -13.25
CA ILE A 46 -17.09 -11.78 -13.29
C ILE A 46 -16.91 -10.33 -12.85
N LYS A 47 -15.88 -10.07 -12.05
CA LYS A 47 -15.49 -8.75 -11.56
C LYS A 47 -14.03 -8.48 -11.87
N LEU A 48 -13.74 -7.23 -12.22
CA LEU A 48 -12.41 -6.65 -12.25
C LEU A 48 -12.21 -5.85 -10.97
N GLU A 49 -11.05 -5.96 -10.34
CA GLU A 49 -10.72 -5.19 -9.15
C GLU A 49 -9.26 -4.75 -9.18
N LEU A 50 -9.02 -3.44 -9.18
CA LEU A 50 -7.73 -2.85 -8.88
C LEU A 50 -7.40 -3.10 -7.41
N GLN A 51 -6.33 -3.86 -7.18
CA GLN A 51 -5.82 -4.21 -5.86
C GLN A 51 -4.85 -3.16 -5.33
N GLU A 52 -4.05 -2.60 -6.23
CA GLU A 52 -2.90 -1.79 -5.86
C GLU A 52 -2.55 -0.78 -6.96
N ILE A 53 -2.03 0.36 -6.53
CA ILE A 53 -1.41 1.38 -7.38
C ILE A 53 -0.04 1.71 -6.78
N ASP A 54 1.04 1.33 -7.46
CA ASP A 54 2.40 1.75 -7.14
C ASP A 54 2.77 2.96 -8.03
N SER A 55 3.07 4.07 -7.36
CA SER A 55 3.38 5.35 -8.00
C SER A 55 4.81 5.83 -7.71
N LYS A 56 5.71 4.93 -7.27
CA LYS A 56 7.10 5.28 -6.94
C LYS A 56 7.92 5.81 -8.10
N GLU A 57 7.61 5.36 -9.32
CA GLU A 57 8.30 5.78 -10.55
C GLU A 57 7.59 6.96 -11.24
N TYR A 58 6.63 7.61 -10.59
CA TYR A 58 6.02 8.84 -11.11
C TYR A 58 7.07 9.95 -11.29
N PRO A 59 7.02 10.75 -12.37
CA PRO A 59 5.99 10.77 -13.42
C PRO A 59 6.23 9.80 -14.58
N GLU A 60 7.33 9.04 -14.58
CA GLU A 60 7.68 8.19 -15.72
C GLU A 60 6.77 6.98 -15.88
N LYS A 61 6.31 6.41 -14.75
CA LYS A 61 5.49 5.19 -14.78
C LYS A 61 4.61 5.05 -13.55
N ILE A 62 3.39 4.58 -13.77
CA ILE A 62 2.52 4.00 -12.76
C ILE A 62 2.39 2.50 -13.02
N GLU A 63 2.45 1.69 -11.95
CA GLU A 63 2.12 0.27 -11.98
C GLU A 63 0.81 0.04 -11.23
N LEU A 64 -0.16 -0.61 -11.88
CA LEU A 64 -1.39 -1.08 -11.26
C LEU A 64 -1.33 -2.60 -11.13
N ARG A 65 -1.89 -3.14 -10.04
CA ARG A 65 -2.14 -4.57 -9.89
C ARG A 65 -3.62 -4.81 -9.89
N ALA A 66 -4.11 -5.58 -10.86
CA ALA A 66 -5.53 -5.91 -10.99
C ALA A 66 -5.78 -7.41 -10.79
N SER A 67 -6.99 -7.74 -10.35
CA SER A 67 -7.50 -9.09 -10.24
C SER A 67 -8.79 -9.22 -11.03
N VAL A 68 -8.95 -10.36 -11.70
CA VAL A 68 -10.22 -10.72 -12.34
C VAL A 68 -10.71 -11.98 -11.65
N TYR A 69 -11.94 -11.99 -11.15
CA TYR A 69 -12.49 -13.12 -10.41
C TYR A 69 -13.99 -13.28 -10.61
N ASP A 70 -14.52 -14.47 -10.32
CA ASP A 70 -15.97 -14.71 -10.33
C ASP A 70 -16.61 -14.54 -8.93
N THR A 71 -17.94 -14.66 -8.86
CA THR A 71 -18.71 -14.59 -7.61
C THR A 71 -18.38 -15.66 -6.58
N THR A 72 -17.60 -16.67 -6.92
CA THR A 72 -17.15 -17.72 -6.00
C THR A 72 -15.74 -17.47 -5.47
N GLY A 73 -15.06 -16.44 -6.00
CA GLY A 73 -13.69 -16.05 -5.65
C GLY A 73 -12.63 -16.77 -6.48
N LEU A 74 -13.02 -17.41 -7.59
CA LEU A 74 -12.06 -18.03 -8.52
C LEU A 74 -11.37 -16.95 -9.34
N TYR A 75 -10.03 -16.98 -9.32
CA TYR A 75 -9.24 -16.04 -10.10
C TYR A 75 -9.20 -16.47 -11.56
N ILE A 76 -9.54 -15.54 -12.46
CA ILE A 76 -9.59 -15.79 -13.89
C ILE A 76 -8.21 -15.47 -14.47
N THR A 77 -7.60 -16.47 -15.09
CA THR A 77 -6.28 -16.40 -15.74
C THR A 77 -6.40 -16.53 -17.26
N GLY A 78 -5.36 -16.11 -17.98
CA GLY A 78 -5.26 -16.20 -19.43
C GLY A 78 -5.81 -14.98 -20.16
N LEU A 79 -5.90 -13.83 -19.48
CA LEU A 79 -6.41 -12.58 -20.06
C LEU A 79 -5.30 -11.64 -20.52
N ALA A 80 -4.02 -11.93 -20.26
CA ALA A 80 -2.90 -11.10 -20.73
C ALA A 80 -1.64 -11.94 -20.99
N PRO A 81 -0.70 -11.44 -21.81
CA PRO A 81 0.60 -12.06 -22.01
C PRO A 81 1.36 -12.27 -20.69
N PRO A 82 2.21 -13.31 -20.56
CA PRO A 82 2.55 -14.28 -21.59
C PRO A 82 1.53 -15.44 -21.71
N TYR A 83 0.44 -15.42 -20.94
CA TYR A 83 -0.48 -16.56 -20.81
C TYR A 83 -1.81 -16.36 -21.52
N PHE A 84 -1.93 -15.32 -22.35
CA PHE A 84 -3.16 -14.97 -23.06
C PHE A 84 -3.68 -16.16 -23.87
N SER A 85 -4.98 -16.46 -23.74
CA SER A 85 -5.57 -17.68 -24.31
C SER A 85 -6.92 -17.45 -25.01
N LEU A 86 -7.27 -16.21 -25.32
CA LEU A 86 -8.48 -15.87 -26.07
C LEU A 86 -8.16 -15.67 -27.55
N SER A 87 -9.20 -15.64 -28.40
CA SER A 87 -9.06 -15.26 -29.80
C SER A 87 -8.66 -13.79 -29.95
N GLY A 88 -7.90 -13.45 -30.99
CA GLY A 88 -7.48 -12.07 -31.24
C GLY A 88 -6.27 -11.64 -30.41
N TYR A 89 -6.20 -10.37 -30.06
CA TYR A 89 -5.12 -9.79 -29.27
C TYR A 89 -5.62 -9.41 -27.88
N TYR A 90 -4.77 -9.51 -26.85
CA TYR A 90 -5.15 -9.14 -25.48
C TYR A 90 -5.65 -7.69 -25.34
N ARG A 91 -5.25 -6.81 -26.27
CA ARG A 91 -5.71 -5.41 -26.38
C ARG A 91 -7.18 -5.26 -26.76
N ASP A 92 -7.76 -6.27 -27.40
CA ASP A 92 -9.19 -6.29 -27.72
C ASP A 92 -10.04 -6.40 -26.43
N TYR A 93 -9.42 -6.97 -25.39
CA TYR A 93 -9.99 -7.17 -24.06
C TYR A 93 -9.58 -6.05 -23.10
N TRP A 94 -8.28 -5.78 -22.97
CA TRP A 94 -7.75 -4.64 -22.21
C TRP A 94 -7.70 -3.40 -23.10
N ASN A 95 -8.89 -2.84 -23.34
CA ASN A 95 -9.14 -1.87 -24.41
C ASN A 95 -9.08 -0.40 -23.95
N LYS A 96 -9.23 -0.11 -22.65
CA LYS A 96 -9.31 1.27 -22.16
C LYS A 96 -8.73 1.43 -20.76
N LEU A 97 -7.93 2.49 -20.60
CA LEU A 97 -7.42 3.00 -19.34
C LEU A 97 -7.60 4.51 -19.32
N THR A 98 -8.08 5.06 -18.21
CA THR A 98 -8.17 6.52 -18.04
C THR A 98 -7.51 6.93 -16.73
N ASP A 99 -6.81 8.06 -16.75
CA ASP A 99 -6.26 8.70 -15.55
C ASP A 99 -6.68 10.17 -15.55
N SER A 100 -7.50 10.56 -14.57
CA SER A 100 -7.95 11.93 -14.41
C SER A 100 -7.24 12.63 -13.27
N CYS A 101 -6.90 13.90 -13.47
CA CYS A 101 -6.27 14.74 -12.47
C CYS A 101 -6.78 16.18 -12.57
N LYS A 102 -7.06 16.82 -11.43
CA LYS A 102 -7.71 18.15 -11.38
C LYS A 102 -8.93 18.23 -12.30
N GLU A 103 -9.77 17.18 -12.27
CA GLU A 103 -10.97 17.02 -13.10
C GLU A 103 -10.73 16.85 -14.62
N ASN A 104 -9.49 17.00 -15.09
CA ASN A 104 -9.12 16.71 -16.48
C ASN A 104 -8.98 15.20 -16.65
N LYS A 105 -9.91 14.59 -17.38
CA LYS A 105 -9.87 13.17 -17.71
C LYS A 105 -8.98 12.91 -18.93
N ASN A 106 -7.95 12.09 -18.76
CA ASN A 106 -7.06 11.69 -19.85
C ASN A 106 -7.31 10.22 -20.22
N ASP A 107 -7.61 9.98 -21.49
CA ASP A 107 -7.60 8.62 -22.04
C ASP A 107 -6.15 8.20 -22.30
N ILE A 108 -5.69 7.15 -21.62
CA ILE A 108 -4.32 6.65 -21.74
C ILE A 108 -4.24 5.74 -22.96
N LYS A 109 -3.61 6.25 -24.02
CA LYS A 109 -3.49 5.55 -25.32
C LYS A 109 -2.54 4.36 -25.26
N GLU A 110 -1.48 4.46 -24.46
CA GLU A 110 -0.43 3.45 -24.36
C GLU A 110 -0.28 2.98 -22.90
N PHE A 111 -0.56 1.70 -22.67
CA PHE A 111 -0.40 1.04 -21.36
C PHE A 111 -0.13 -0.44 -21.55
N GLU A 112 0.75 -1.11 -20.85
CA GLU A 112 0.98 -2.55 -21.04
C GLU A 112 0.21 -3.38 -20.02
N VAL A 113 -0.15 -4.63 -20.38
CA VAL A 113 -0.74 -5.58 -19.44
C VAL A 113 0.05 -6.88 -19.47
N THR A 114 0.48 -7.35 -18.31
CA THR A 114 1.19 -8.62 -18.13
C THR A 114 0.53 -9.43 -17.03
N GLU A 115 0.24 -10.71 -17.28
CA GLU A 115 -0.25 -11.63 -16.27
C GLU A 115 0.93 -12.22 -15.47
N ILE A 116 0.94 -11.93 -14.17
CA ILE A 116 1.90 -12.47 -13.21
C ILE A 116 1.24 -13.66 -12.48
N ARG A 117 2.00 -14.75 -12.36
CA ARG A 117 1.60 -15.97 -11.65
C ARG A 117 2.60 -16.27 -10.55
N GLU A 118 2.26 -17.15 -9.62
CA GLU A 118 3.15 -17.52 -8.51
C GLU A 118 4.55 -17.96 -8.95
N SER A 119 4.65 -18.61 -10.12
CA SER A 119 5.93 -19.04 -10.70
C SER A 119 6.80 -17.90 -11.23
N THR A 120 6.22 -16.75 -11.53
CA THR A 120 6.89 -15.58 -12.14
C THR A 120 6.83 -14.33 -11.26
N SER A 121 6.19 -14.39 -10.10
CA SER A 121 6.08 -13.28 -9.16
C SER A 121 7.40 -13.01 -8.44
N GLU A 122 7.59 -11.75 -8.04
CA GLU A 122 8.71 -11.31 -7.22
C GLU A 122 8.77 -12.07 -5.88
N PRO A 123 9.95 -12.21 -5.27
CA PRO A 123 10.07 -12.86 -3.97
C PRO A 123 9.57 -11.95 -2.83
N TYR A 124 8.96 -12.55 -1.81
CA TYR A 124 8.35 -11.85 -0.68
C TYR A 124 9.01 -12.20 0.65
N ALA A 125 9.15 -11.19 1.52
CA ALA A 125 9.41 -11.37 2.94
C ALA A 125 8.14 -11.03 3.71
N ILE A 126 7.50 -12.05 4.28
CA ILE A 126 6.16 -11.94 4.87
C ILE A 126 6.25 -12.13 6.39
N CYS A 127 5.81 -11.13 7.15
CA CYS A 127 5.64 -11.25 8.58
C CYS A 127 4.15 -11.28 8.95
N PHE A 128 3.72 -12.37 9.59
CA PHE A 128 2.40 -12.47 10.21
C PHE A 128 2.46 -11.86 11.60
N VAL A 129 1.69 -10.80 11.85
CA VAL A 129 1.59 -10.12 13.14
C VAL A 129 0.21 -10.42 13.73
N LEU A 130 0.17 -11.22 14.79
CA LEU A 130 -1.04 -11.91 15.24
C LEU A 130 -1.43 -11.51 16.66
N ASP A 131 -2.64 -10.98 16.82
CA ASP A 131 -3.20 -10.66 18.12
C ASP A 131 -3.38 -11.95 18.97
N HIS A 132 -2.78 -11.94 20.15
CA HIS A 132 -2.87 -12.96 21.20
C HIS A 132 -3.27 -12.33 22.54
N SER A 133 -3.98 -11.20 22.48
CA SER A 133 -4.60 -10.59 23.65
C SER A 133 -5.75 -11.46 24.19
N PRO A 134 -6.17 -11.24 25.45
CA PRO A 134 -7.23 -12.05 26.05
C PRO A 134 -8.58 -12.03 25.32
N SER A 135 -8.91 -10.97 24.56
CA SER A 135 -10.18 -10.84 23.80
C SER A 135 -10.36 -11.92 22.73
N MET A 136 -9.26 -12.37 22.15
CA MET A 136 -9.24 -13.43 21.16
C MET A 136 -9.84 -14.72 21.71
N GLY A 137 -9.60 -15.02 23.00
CA GLY A 137 -9.95 -16.29 23.61
C GLY A 137 -9.16 -17.48 23.02
N GLY A 138 -9.01 -18.54 23.81
CA GLY A 138 -8.14 -19.68 23.45
C GLY A 138 -8.49 -20.35 22.12
N GLN A 139 -9.78 -20.59 21.87
CA GLN A 139 -10.23 -21.29 20.66
C GLN A 139 -10.02 -20.47 19.38
N ARG A 140 -10.24 -19.15 19.41
CA ARG A 140 -10.01 -18.32 18.21
C ARG A 140 -8.52 -18.15 17.96
N ALA A 141 -7.72 -17.95 19.00
CA ALA A 141 -6.26 -17.91 18.87
C ALA A 141 -5.71 -19.22 18.27
N GLU A 142 -6.21 -20.38 18.71
CA GLU A 142 -5.80 -21.67 18.15
C GLU A 142 -6.17 -21.80 16.66
N ARG A 143 -7.39 -21.40 16.28
CA ARG A 143 -7.81 -21.36 14.86
C ARG A 143 -6.96 -20.39 14.03
N LEU A 144 -6.61 -19.24 14.59
CA LEU A 144 -5.74 -18.27 13.94
C LEU A 144 -4.36 -18.87 13.67
N GLN A 145 -3.76 -19.52 14.66
CA GLN A 145 -2.49 -20.23 14.54
C GLN A 145 -2.56 -21.35 13.48
N GLN A 146 -3.64 -22.14 13.47
CA GLN A 146 -3.86 -23.19 12.47
C GLN A 146 -3.97 -22.61 11.05
N ALA A 147 -4.69 -21.50 10.88
CA ALA A 147 -4.83 -20.82 9.59
C ALA A 147 -3.48 -20.31 9.06
N VAL A 148 -2.67 -19.68 9.91
CA VAL A 148 -1.33 -19.20 9.54
C VAL A 148 -0.41 -20.37 9.20
N LYS A 149 -0.43 -21.45 9.98
CA LYS A 149 0.34 -22.68 9.72
C LYS A 149 -0.02 -23.31 8.37
N LEU A 150 -1.31 -23.34 8.03
CA LEU A 150 -1.80 -23.83 6.73
C LEU A 150 -1.23 -22.99 5.58
N VAL A 151 -1.29 -21.67 5.69
CA VAL A 151 -0.83 -20.75 4.64
C VAL A 151 0.69 -20.81 4.50
N CYS A 152 1.43 -20.84 5.60
CA CYS A 152 2.89 -21.01 5.59
C CYS A 152 3.34 -22.29 4.87
N SER A 153 2.50 -23.33 4.89
CA SER A 153 2.79 -24.58 4.17
C SER A 153 2.68 -24.41 2.65
N ALA A 154 1.81 -23.50 2.18
CA ALA A 154 1.57 -23.18 0.78
C ALA A 154 2.50 -22.07 0.22
N ILE A 155 3.29 -21.40 1.07
CA ILE A 155 4.22 -20.36 0.61
C ILE A 155 5.26 -20.95 -0.36
N LYS A 156 5.55 -20.25 -1.45
CA LYS A 156 6.44 -20.69 -2.52
C LYS A 156 7.87 -20.77 -2.00
N LYS A 157 8.67 -21.62 -2.64
CA LYS A 157 10.09 -21.79 -2.28
C LYS A 157 10.83 -20.47 -2.50
N GLY A 158 11.63 -20.05 -1.51
CA GLY A 158 12.47 -18.85 -1.57
C GLY A 158 11.89 -17.62 -0.87
N ASP A 159 10.57 -17.58 -0.61
CA ASP A 159 9.96 -16.53 0.20
C ASP A 159 10.33 -16.70 1.68
N TYR A 160 10.54 -15.58 2.35
CA TYR A 160 10.81 -15.54 3.79
C TYR A 160 9.52 -15.41 4.60
N VAL A 161 9.49 -16.08 5.75
CA VAL A 161 8.38 -16.07 6.69
C VAL A 161 8.85 -15.70 8.09
N SER A 162 8.12 -14.81 8.74
CA SER A 162 8.23 -14.52 10.17
C SER A 162 6.85 -14.55 10.81
N VAL A 163 6.79 -14.89 12.10
CA VAL A 163 5.54 -14.90 12.89
C VAL A 163 5.80 -14.20 14.22
N VAL A 164 5.10 -13.08 14.40
CA VAL A 164 5.10 -12.26 15.61
C VAL A 164 3.73 -12.37 16.26
N LYS A 165 3.70 -12.71 17.54
CA LYS A 165 2.49 -12.69 18.38
C LYS A 165 2.56 -11.49 19.31
N PHE A 166 1.47 -10.74 19.41
CA PHE A 166 1.42 -9.54 20.24
C PHE A 166 0.24 -9.55 21.20
N SER A 167 0.43 -8.88 22.33
CA SER A 167 -0.56 -8.59 23.36
C SER A 167 -0.01 -7.44 24.21
N SER A 168 0.15 -7.58 25.53
CA SER A 168 1.02 -6.70 26.32
C SER A 168 2.51 -7.07 26.23
N LYS A 169 2.83 -8.23 25.66
CA LYS A 169 4.20 -8.69 25.40
C LYS A 169 4.34 -9.06 23.93
N MET A 170 5.54 -8.86 23.39
CA MET A 170 5.91 -9.28 22.05
C MET A 170 6.63 -10.62 22.08
N THR A 171 6.22 -11.53 21.19
CA THR A 171 6.86 -12.82 21.01
C THR A 171 7.13 -13.05 19.53
N ILE A 172 8.40 -13.16 19.16
CA ILE A 172 8.80 -13.62 17.82
C ILE A 172 8.83 -15.16 17.89
N GLU A 173 7.76 -15.80 17.44
CA GLU A 173 7.66 -17.28 17.45
C GLU A 173 8.49 -17.89 16.33
N VAL A 174 8.47 -17.24 15.17
CA VAL A 174 9.28 -17.61 14.02
C VAL A 174 10.10 -16.39 13.62
N PRO A 175 11.42 -16.37 13.89
CA PRO A 175 12.32 -15.40 13.29
C PRO A 175 12.31 -15.54 11.76
N LEU A 176 12.58 -14.45 11.03
CA LEU A 176 12.58 -14.47 9.57
C LEU A 176 13.41 -15.65 9.02
N SER A 177 12.75 -16.58 8.31
CA SER A 177 13.37 -17.76 7.72
C SER A 177 12.67 -18.13 6.40
N ASN A 178 13.45 -18.56 5.41
CA ASN A 178 12.95 -19.15 4.16
C ASN A 178 12.98 -20.69 4.21
N ASN A 179 13.37 -21.29 5.34
CA ASN A 179 13.35 -22.73 5.55
C ASN A 179 11.96 -23.18 5.99
N LYS A 180 11.24 -23.82 5.06
CA LYS A 180 9.86 -24.30 5.27
C LYS A 180 9.70 -25.29 6.40
N GLU A 181 10.67 -26.16 6.63
CA GLU A 181 10.60 -27.14 7.71
C GLU A 181 10.80 -26.44 9.06
N GLU A 182 11.76 -25.52 9.11
CA GLU A 182 12.07 -24.73 10.31
C GLU A 182 10.84 -23.96 10.79
N TYR A 183 10.27 -23.08 9.96
CA TYR A 183 9.15 -22.25 10.42
C TYR A 183 7.90 -23.08 10.73
N ARG A 184 7.65 -24.19 10.00
CA ARG A 184 6.49 -25.05 10.27
C ARG A 184 6.59 -25.76 11.61
N SER A 185 7.79 -26.15 12.02
CA SER A 185 8.04 -26.79 13.31
C SER A 185 7.87 -25.81 14.49
N LYS A 186 8.21 -24.54 14.28
CA LYS A 186 8.14 -23.49 15.31
C LYS A 186 6.73 -22.94 15.55
N ILE A 187 5.85 -22.94 14.54
CA ILE A 187 4.47 -22.43 14.70
C ILE A 187 3.65 -23.38 15.58
N LYS A 188 3.32 -22.90 16.79
CA LYS A 188 2.51 -23.62 17.78
C LYS A 188 1.02 -23.35 17.57
N THR A 189 0.23 -24.39 17.81
CA THR A 189 -1.25 -24.34 17.82
C THR A 189 -1.74 -24.62 19.24
N ASP A 190 -1.40 -23.74 20.16
CA ASP A 190 -1.64 -23.86 21.60
C ASP A 190 -2.58 -22.77 22.15
N GLY A 191 -3.21 -22.00 21.27
CA GLY A 191 -4.10 -20.91 21.60
C GLY A 191 -3.40 -19.84 22.44
N LEU A 192 -3.96 -19.57 23.62
CA LEU A 192 -3.42 -18.59 24.57
C LEU A 192 -2.66 -19.22 25.75
N LYS A 193 -2.17 -20.46 25.63
CA LYS A 193 -1.44 -21.16 26.72
C LYS A 193 -0.09 -20.53 27.10
N GLY A 194 0.40 -19.54 26.34
CA GLY A 194 1.60 -18.78 26.64
C GLY A 194 1.36 -17.58 27.56
N ASN A 195 2.44 -17.03 28.13
CA ASN A 195 2.38 -15.81 28.94
C ASN A 195 2.42 -14.57 28.04
N TYR A 196 1.28 -14.28 27.40
CA TYR A 196 1.12 -13.13 26.50
C TYR A 196 0.80 -11.83 27.30
N GLY A 197 0.02 -11.96 28.38
CA GLY A 197 -0.34 -10.88 29.29
C GLY A 197 -1.68 -10.21 28.92
N ASN A 198 -1.95 -9.00 29.46
CA ASN A 198 -3.32 -8.49 29.65
C ASN A 198 -3.60 -7.19 28.87
N GLY A 199 -3.18 -7.09 27.61
CA GLY A 199 -3.42 -5.91 26.78
C GLY A 199 -3.18 -6.17 25.30
N THR A 200 -3.33 -5.13 24.50
CA THR A 200 -3.22 -5.18 23.03
C THR A 200 -2.31 -4.04 22.56
N ALA A 201 -1.03 -4.35 22.28
CA ALA A 201 -0.03 -3.41 21.75
C ALA A 201 0.22 -3.67 20.26
N MET A 202 -0.78 -3.33 19.45
CA MET A 202 -0.81 -3.52 17.99
C MET A 202 0.34 -2.78 17.30
N TYR A 203 0.56 -1.51 17.63
CA TYR A 203 1.60 -0.69 16.98
C TYR A 203 3.02 -1.19 17.27
N GLU A 204 3.27 -1.73 18.46
CA GLU A 204 4.54 -2.37 18.80
C GLU A 204 4.73 -3.69 18.04
N GLY A 205 3.65 -4.46 17.87
CA GLY A 205 3.63 -5.65 17.03
C GLY A 205 4.00 -5.34 15.57
N VAL A 206 3.45 -4.26 15.01
CA VAL A 206 3.79 -3.79 13.66
C VAL A 206 5.25 -3.37 13.57
N MET A 207 5.76 -2.59 14.53
CA MET A 207 7.17 -2.19 14.56
C MET A 207 8.11 -3.39 14.66
N THR A 208 7.74 -4.41 15.43
CA THR A 208 8.48 -5.68 15.50
C THR A 208 8.46 -6.40 14.16
N GLY A 209 7.29 -6.46 13.50
CA GLY A 209 7.16 -7.03 12.16
C GLY A 209 8.01 -6.31 11.11
N ILE A 210 8.08 -4.97 11.16
CA ILE A 210 8.95 -4.16 10.28
C ILE A 210 10.42 -4.59 10.47
N LYS A 211 10.88 -4.69 11.72
CA LYS A 211 12.25 -5.14 12.03
C LYS A 211 12.54 -6.55 11.52
N GLU A 212 11.56 -7.46 11.55
CA GLU A 212 11.74 -8.82 11.01
C GLU A 212 11.89 -8.81 9.49
N VAL A 213 10.98 -8.17 8.75
CA VAL A 213 11.04 -8.16 7.27
C VAL A 213 12.21 -7.34 6.72
N GLN A 214 12.74 -6.38 7.50
CA GLN A 214 13.95 -5.64 7.14
C GLN A 214 15.23 -6.49 7.10
N LYS A 215 15.23 -7.66 7.74
CA LYS A 215 16.36 -8.60 7.67
C LYS A 215 16.50 -9.26 6.30
N ALA A 216 15.46 -9.21 5.47
CA ALA A 216 15.50 -9.71 4.10
C ALA A 216 16.31 -8.77 3.19
N GLU A 217 16.87 -9.34 2.12
CA GLU A 217 17.58 -8.61 1.07
C GLU A 217 16.68 -7.58 0.35
N ASN A 218 17.28 -6.54 -0.23
CA ASN A 218 16.54 -5.41 -0.82
C ASN A 218 15.67 -5.77 -2.04
N ASN A 219 15.97 -6.88 -2.72
CA ASN A 219 15.18 -7.41 -3.84
C ASN A 219 13.85 -8.07 -3.39
N TYR A 220 13.66 -8.33 -2.09
CA TYR A 220 12.41 -8.86 -1.55
C TYR A 220 11.40 -7.75 -1.30
N LYS A 221 10.15 -7.98 -1.74
CA LYS A 221 9.04 -7.13 -1.32
C LYS A 221 8.65 -7.46 0.11
N LYS A 222 8.56 -6.44 0.97
CA LYS A 222 8.34 -6.59 2.41
C LYS A 222 6.85 -6.42 2.74
N ILE A 223 6.25 -7.47 3.29
CA ILE A 223 4.83 -7.55 3.57
C ILE A 223 4.59 -7.86 5.05
N ILE A 224 3.69 -7.11 5.68
CA ILE A 224 3.13 -7.45 6.98
C ILE A 224 1.67 -7.82 6.80
N ILE A 225 1.24 -8.92 7.42
CA ILE A 225 -0.17 -9.28 7.54
C ILE A 225 -0.53 -9.20 9.02
N LEU A 226 -1.20 -8.10 9.39
CA LEU A 226 -1.64 -7.81 10.74
C LEU A 226 -3.06 -8.33 10.95
N PHE A 227 -3.27 -9.12 12.00
CA PHE A 227 -4.59 -9.58 12.43
C PHE A 227 -4.91 -9.03 13.81
N SER A 228 -6.08 -8.44 14.01
CA SER A 228 -6.55 -7.95 15.31
C SER A 228 -8.06 -8.10 15.51
N ASP A 229 -8.48 -8.38 16.75
CA ASP A 229 -9.89 -8.35 17.19
C ASP A 229 -10.23 -7.18 18.11
N GLY A 230 -9.36 -6.16 18.16
CA GLY A 230 -9.58 -4.96 18.96
C GLY A 230 -8.74 -3.75 18.54
N GLY A 231 -9.04 -2.61 19.14
CA GLY A 231 -8.20 -1.42 19.09
C GLY A 231 -7.02 -1.53 20.05
N ASP A 232 -5.94 -0.81 19.75
CA ASP A 232 -4.77 -0.75 20.64
C ASP A 232 -5.14 -0.01 21.94
N ASN A 233 -4.92 -0.66 23.09
CA ASN A 233 -5.21 -0.09 24.41
C ASN A 233 -3.96 0.05 25.30
N ARG A 234 -2.77 -0.17 24.73
CA ARG A 234 -1.48 -0.12 25.45
C ARG A 234 -0.50 0.87 24.86
N TRP A 235 -0.62 1.19 23.58
CA TRP A 235 0.24 2.13 22.90
C TRP A 235 0.04 3.55 23.44
N LYS A 236 1.06 4.04 24.14
CA LYS A 236 1.13 5.42 24.65
C LYS A 236 1.96 6.34 23.75
N GLY A 237 2.53 5.79 22.66
CA GLY A 237 3.38 6.54 21.74
C GLY A 237 2.58 7.32 20.70
N LYS A 238 3.28 8.14 19.90
CA LYS A 238 2.70 8.69 18.67
C LYS A 238 2.58 7.57 17.63
N THR A 239 1.53 7.55 16.83
CA THR A 239 1.34 6.54 15.78
C THR A 239 2.15 6.86 14.52
N ASP A 240 2.36 8.15 14.25
CA ASP A 240 3.12 8.70 13.11
C ASP A 240 4.49 8.03 12.85
N PRO A 241 5.35 7.74 13.87
CA PRO A 241 6.60 7.03 13.66
C PRO A 241 6.45 5.63 13.05
N VAL A 242 5.34 4.92 13.33
CA VAL A 242 5.09 3.57 12.79
C VAL A 242 4.78 3.65 11.30
N PHE A 243 3.89 4.59 10.93
CA PHE A 243 3.57 4.88 9.54
C PHE A 243 4.82 5.27 8.75
N LYS A 244 5.60 6.22 9.27
CA LYS A 244 6.86 6.65 8.67
C LYS A 244 7.84 5.50 8.51
N SER A 245 8.06 4.71 9.56
CA SER A 245 8.94 3.55 9.51
C SER A 245 8.51 2.52 8.46
N ALA A 246 7.20 2.29 8.27
CA ALA A 246 6.73 1.37 7.24
C ALA A 246 7.02 1.90 5.83
N LYS A 247 6.72 3.18 5.57
CA LYS A 247 6.93 3.86 4.28
C LYS A 247 8.42 3.94 3.91
N ASP A 248 9.25 4.41 4.82
CA ASP A 248 10.71 4.56 4.62
C ASP A 248 11.39 3.22 4.30
N ASN A 249 10.80 2.11 4.75
CA ASN A 249 11.34 0.76 4.52
C ASN A 249 10.63 -0.02 3.42
N GLY A 250 9.72 0.62 2.68
CA GLY A 250 8.96 -0.01 1.60
C GLY A 250 8.11 -1.19 2.06
N VAL A 251 7.65 -1.19 3.32
CA VAL A 251 6.84 -2.25 3.92
C VAL A 251 5.37 -1.98 3.64
N LYS A 252 4.68 -2.92 3.00
CA LYS A 252 3.22 -2.90 2.79
C LYS A 252 2.52 -3.66 3.91
N ILE A 253 1.47 -3.09 4.49
CA ILE A 253 0.73 -3.69 5.61
C ILE A 253 -0.68 -4.05 5.15
N TYR A 254 -1.00 -5.35 5.17
CA TYR A 254 -2.35 -5.85 5.01
C TYR A 254 -2.94 -6.06 6.40
N THR A 255 -4.15 -5.54 6.64
CA THR A 255 -4.77 -5.62 7.97
C THR A 255 -6.08 -6.41 7.91
N ILE A 256 -6.27 -7.32 8.86
CA ILE A 256 -7.46 -8.15 9.01
C ILE A 256 -8.09 -7.80 10.36
N ALA A 257 -9.25 -7.15 10.31
CA ALA A 257 -10.06 -6.86 11.48
C ALA A 257 -11.11 -7.97 11.68
N TYR A 258 -11.15 -8.54 12.88
CA TYR A 258 -12.11 -9.59 13.25
C TYR A 258 -13.19 -9.05 14.20
N GLY A 259 -14.47 -9.32 13.90
CA GLY A 259 -15.60 -8.92 14.74
C GLY A 259 -16.02 -7.46 14.54
N LEU A 260 -16.63 -6.86 15.57
CA LEU A 260 -17.04 -5.44 15.57
C LEU A 260 -16.03 -4.63 16.39
N THR A 261 -15.00 -4.12 15.72
CA THR A 261 -13.84 -3.46 16.35
C THR A 261 -13.60 -2.12 15.68
N GLU A 262 -12.87 -1.22 16.35
CA GLU A 262 -12.44 0.04 15.73
C GLU A 262 -11.64 -0.23 14.45
N GLU A 263 -12.23 0.10 13.30
CA GLU A 263 -11.60 -0.18 12.00
C GLU A 263 -10.51 0.82 11.65
N GLU A 264 -10.70 2.08 12.06
CA GLU A 264 -9.92 3.23 11.60
C GLU A 264 -8.40 3.04 11.76
N PRO A 265 -7.87 2.57 12.90
CA PRO A 265 -6.43 2.36 13.05
C PRO A 265 -5.85 1.34 12.05
N LEU A 266 -6.55 0.22 11.84
CA LEU A 266 -6.15 -0.85 10.93
C LEU A 266 -6.25 -0.39 9.47
N ARG A 267 -7.38 0.24 9.13
CA ARG A 267 -7.63 0.80 7.80
C ARG A 267 -6.53 1.78 7.41
N LYS A 268 -6.23 2.77 8.27
CA LYS A 268 -5.16 3.74 8.05
C LYS A 268 -3.79 3.08 7.84
N LEU A 269 -3.43 2.07 8.64
CA LEU A 269 -2.16 1.34 8.47
C LEU A 269 -2.05 0.71 7.08
N SER A 270 -3.13 0.07 6.63
CA SER A 270 -3.13 -0.55 5.31
C SER A 270 -3.11 0.47 4.16
N GLU A 271 -3.96 1.49 4.22
CA GLU A 271 -4.07 2.49 3.16
C GLU A 271 -2.78 3.31 3.04
N PHE A 272 -2.19 3.74 4.16
CA PHE A 272 -0.96 4.54 4.15
C PHE A 272 0.25 3.80 3.57
N THR A 273 0.27 2.48 3.70
CA THR A 273 1.39 1.65 3.23
C THR A 273 1.14 1.03 1.86
N GLY A 274 0.01 1.33 1.21
CA GLY A 274 -0.39 0.71 -0.05
C GLY A 274 -0.78 -0.76 0.08
N GLY A 275 -1.12 -1.22 1.28
CA GLY A 275 -1.74 -2.52 1.53
C GLY A 275 -3.26 -2.45 1.50
N ARG A 276 -3.93 -3.50 1.98
CA ARG A 276 -5.40 -3.62 1.93
C ARG A 276 -6.00 -4.00 3.28
N PHE A 277 -7.12 -3.37 3.61
CA PHE A 277 -7.95 -3.69 4.77
C PHE A 277 -8.97 -4.81 4.45
N PHE A 278 -9.09 -5.76 5.35
CA PHE A 278 -10.09 -6.83 5.33
C PHE A 278 -10.87 -6.83 6.64
N ARG A 279 -12.19 -6.97 6.55
CA ARG A 279 -13.07 -7.21 7.69
C ARG A 279 -13.67 -8.61 7.56
N ILE A 280 -13.57 -9.38 8.63
CA ILE A 280 -14.17 -10.72 8.74
C ILE A 280 -14.97 -10.84 10.05
N TYR A 281 -15.93 -11.76 10.09
CA TYR A 281 -16.87 -11.86 11.20
C TYR A 281 -16.90 -13.26 11.83
N SER A 282 -16.37 -14.27 11.16
CA SER A 282 -16.29 -15.64 11.69
C SER A 282 -14.86 -16.18 11.70
N SER A 283 -14.53 -16.93 12.76
CA SER A 283 -13.26 -17.66 12.85
C SER A 283 -13.09 -18.72 11.75
N LYS A 284 -14.19 -19.13 11.09
CA LYS A 284 -14.16 -20.01 9.90
C LYS A 284 -13.53 -19.34 8.68
N GLU A 285 -13.47 -18.00 8.65
CA GLU A 285 -12.93 -17.23 7.51
C GLU A 285 -11.40 -17.11 7.55
N PHE A 286 -10.76 -17.36 8.69
CA PHE A 286 -9.32 -17.18 8.90
C PHE A 286 -8.46 -17.83 7.81
N PRO A 287 -8.55 -19.15 7.54
CA PRO A 287 -7.70 -19.77 6.52
C PRO A 287 -7.93 -19.18 5.13
N TYR A 288 -9.16 -18.76 4.83
CA TYR A 288 -9.50 -18.20 3.53
C TYR A 288 -8.94 -16.80 3.33
N VAL A 289 -9.02 -15.91 4.33
CA VAL A 289 -8.50 -14.53 4.20
C VAL A 289 -6.97 -14.50 4.10
N PHE A 290 -6.26 -15.35 4.85
CA PHE A 290 -4.79 -15.41 4.75
C PHE A 290 -4.32 -16.04 3.44
N LYS A 291 -4.93 -17.18 3.03
CA LYS A 291 -4.68 -17.79 1.72
C LYS A 291 -4.99 -16.78 0.61
N SER A 292 -6.03 -15.98 0.83
CA SER A 292 -6.44 -14.91 -0.04
C SER A 292 -5.33 -13.88 -0.23
N ILE A 293 -4.89 -13.22 0.84
CA ILE A 293 -3.83 -12.21 0.74
C ILE A 293 -2.61 -12.78 0.00
N TYR A 294 -2.11 -13.94 0.42
CA TYR A 294 -0.93 -14.57 -0.19
C TYR A 294 -1.13 -14.89 -1.68
N PHE A 295 -2.30 -15.42 -2.07
CA PHE A 295 -2.58 -15.73 -3.46
C PHE A 295 -2.58 -14.47 -4.34
N THR A 296 -3.16 -13.36 -3.88
CA THR A 296 -3.20 -12.09 -4.64
C THR A 296 -1.87 -11.36 -4.71
N LEU A 297 -0.97 -11.59 -3.75
CA LEU A 297 0.42 -11.12 -3.88
C LEU A 297 1.12 -11.76 -5.08
N ASN A 298 0.77 -13.02 -5.39
CA ASN A 298 1.45 -13.85 -6.36
C ASN A 298 0.73 -13.97 -7.71
N ASN A 299 -0.54 -13.60 -7.79
CA ASN A 299 -1.36 -13.74 -8.99
C ASN A 299 -2.12 -12.44 -9.24
N TYR A 300 -1.69 -11.70 -10.26
CA TYR A 300 -2.25 -10.40 -10.61
C TYR A 300 -1.98 -10.06 -12.08
N TYR A 301 -2.79 -9.17 -12.64
CA TYR A 301 -2.50 -8.49 -13.90
C TYR A 301 -1.75 -7.21 -13.57
N LYS A 302 -0.50 -7.13 -14.00
CA LYS A 302 0.33 -5.92 -13.91
C LYS A 302 -0.02 -5.02 -15.09
N ILE A 303 -0.45 -3.79 -14.81
CA ILE A 303 -0.76 -2.79 -15.82
C ILE A 303 0.21 -1.62 -15.64
N THR A 304 0.93 -1.23 -16.69
CA THR A 304 1.90 -0.11 -16.61
C THR A 304 1.61 0.95 -17.63
N TYR A 305 1.72 2.23 -17.27
CA TYR A 305 1.50 3.35 -18.17
C TYR A 305 2.24 4.60 -17.73
N LYS A 306 2.43 5.55 -18.65
CA LYS A 306 2.89 6.90 -18.33
C LYS A 306 1.69 7.78 -17.95
N PRO A 307 1.61 8.28 -16.70
CA PRO A 307 0.51 9.11 -16.25
C PRO A 307 0.57 10.54 -16.81
N PRO A 308 -0.53 11.30 -16.79
CA PRO A 308 -0.46 12.75 -16.96
C PRO A 308 0.34 13.39 -15.83
N GLU A 309 1.21 14.35 -16.16
CA GLU A 309 1.99 15.09 -15.17
C GLU A 309 1.14 16.19 -14.54
N CYS A 310 0.77 15.98 -13.29
CA CYS A 310 0.05 16.93 -12.48
C CYS A 310 0.20 16.56 -11.00
N ALA A 311 0.19 17.59 -10.15
CA ALA A 311 0.01 17.36 -8.75
C ALA A 311 -1.47 17.28 -8.39
N GLY A 312 -1.79 16.47 -7.39
CA GLY A 312 -3.14 16.27 -6.88
C GLY A 312 -3.57 14.82 -6.87
N LEU A 313 -4.85 14.62 -6.54
CA LEU A 313 -5.50 13.32 -6.57
C LEU A 313 -5.74 12.87 -8.02
N HIS A 314 -5.12 11.75 -8.38
CA HIS A 314 -5.40 11.01 -9.59
C HIS A 314 -6.52 9.99 -9.37
N LYS A 315 -7.40 9.86 -10.37
CA LYS A 315 -8.42 8.81 -10.42
C LYS A 315 -8.22 7.98 -11.68
N VAL A 316 -7.88 6.72 -11.48
CA VAL A 316 -7.58 5.75 -12.52
C VAL A 316 -8.77 4.84 -12.70
N ARG A 317 -9.15 4.57 -13.96
CA ARG A 317 -10.15 3.56 -14.32
C ARG A 317 -9.60 2.61 -15.36
N VAL A 318 -9.54 1.34 -15.02
CA VAL A 318 -9.19 0.25 -15.95
C VAL A 318 -10.46 -0.39 -16.48
N HIS A 319 -10.54 -0.63 -17.78
CA HIS A 319 -11.61 -1.38 -18.42
C HIS A 319 -11.12 -2.74 -18.91
N LEU A 320 -12.02 -3.72 -18.88
CA LEU A 320 -11.83 -5.06 -19.40
C LEU A 320 -13.10 -5.49 -20.14
N ASN A 321 -12.98 -5.61 -21.46
CA ASN A 321 -14.06 -5.98 -22.36
C ASN A 321 -14.24 -7.50 -22.39
N LEU A 322 -15.10 -8.01 -21.51
CA LEU A 322 -15.58 -9.41 -21.53
C LEU A 322 -17.08 -9.47 -21.79
N LYS A 323 -17.61 -8.58 -22.64
CA LYS A 323 -19.05 -8.45 -22.94
C LYS A 323 -19.65 -9.76 -23.43
N GLU A 324 -18.92 -10.51 -24.26
CA GLU A 324 -19.36 -11.81 -24.76
C GLU A 324 -19.63 -12.83 -23.64
N LEU A 325 -18.91 -12.73 -22.52
CA LEU A 325 -19.04 -13.65 -21.39
C LEU A 325 -19.96 -13.13 -20.30
N THR A 326 -19.93 -11.84 -20.03
CA THR A 326 -20.58 -11.22 -18.86
C THR A 326 -21.84 -10.44 -19.22
N GLY A 327 -22.07 -10.15 -20.50
CA GLY A 327 -23.11 -9.25 -20.98
C GLY A 327 -22.80 -7.76 -20.82
N GLN A 328 -21.70 -7.39 -20.15
CA GLN A 328 -21.32 -5.99 -19.91
C GLN A 328 -19.80 -5.79 -19.94
N GLU A 329 -19.36 -4.53 -20.01
CA GLU A 329 -17.93 -4.23 -19.81
C GLU A 329 -17.63 -4.24 -18.32
N LEU A 330 -16.46 -4.77 -17.94
CA LEU A 330 -15.97 -4.68 -16.58
C LEU A 330 -15.08 -3.46 -16.44
N PHE A 331 -15.14 -2.79 -15.30
CA PHE A 331 -14.22 -1.72 -14.97
C PHE A 331 -13.89 -1.74 -13.49
N SER A 332 -12.76 -1.14 -13.13
CA SER A 332 -12.40 -0.90 -11.75
C SER A 332 -11.69 0.44 -11.61
N ASP A 333 -12.04 1.14 -10.54
CA ASP A 333 -11.51 2.45 -10.19
C ASP A 333 -10.47 2.34 -9.07
N GLY A 334 -9.49 3.24 -9.07
CA GLY A 334 -8.55 3.43 -7.98
C GLY A 334 -7.99 4.85 -7.99
N THR A 335 -7.32 5.23 -6.91
CA THR A 335 -6.78 6.59 -6.75
C THR A 335 -5.38 6.57 -6.20
N TYR A 336 -4.55 7.52 -6.64
CA TYR A 336 -3.26 7.80 -6.04
C TYR A 336 -3.07 9.31 -5.95
N ASP A 337 -2.34 9.77 -4.94
CA ASP A 337 -2.21 11.20 -4.66
C ASP A 337 -0.78 11.67 -4.90
N LYS A 338 -0.63 12.74 -5.67
CA LYS A 338 0.63 13.44 -5.98
C LYS A 338 0.63 14.88 -5.48
N SER A 339 -0.25 15.21 -4.55
CA SER A 339 -0.17 16.43 -3.75
C SER A 339 1.12 16.46 -2.93
N ILE A 340 1.63 17.66 -2.64
CA ILE A 340 2.76 17.91 -1.75
C ILE A 340 2.41 17.50 -0.31
N PHE A 341 1.14 17.67 0.06
CA PHE A 341 0.58 17.26 1.34
C PHE A 341 -0.73 16.50 1.15
N THR A 342 -0.96 15.51 2.01
CA THR A 342 -2.24 14.85 2.16
C THR A 342 -2.66 14.86 3.63
N ASN A 343 -3.96 14.79 3.90
CA ASN A 343 -4.47 14.61 5.26
C ASN A 343 -3.96 13.32 5.93
N LEU A 344 -3.47 12.36 5.14
CA LEU A 344 -2.94 11.09 5.64
C LEU A 344 -1.47 11.20 6.05
N ASP A 345 -0.73 12.21 5.61
CA ASP A 345 0.70 12.33 5.88
C ASP A 345 0.97 12.53 7.39
N PRO A 346 1.80 11.68 8.01
CA PRO A 346 2.12 11.78 9.43
C PRO A 346 2.97 13.02 9.73
N ILE A 347 2.94 13.47 10.99
CA ILE A 347 3.88 14.48 11.47
C ILE A 347 5.32 13.96 11.27
N GLY A 348 6.18 14.79 10.73
CA GLY A 348 7.55 14.46 10.36
C GLY A 348 7.70 13.87 8.95
N THR A 349 6.63 13.84 8.15
CA THR A 349 6.73 13.62 6.69
C THR A 349 7.51 14.76 6.07
N ILE A 350 8.53 14.42 5.30
CA ILE A 350 9.39 15.36 4.57
C ILE A 350 9.07 15.23 3.09
N THR A 351 8.62 16.32 2.50
CA THR A 351 8.41 16.43 1.05
C THR A 351 9.54 17.28 0.46
N LEU A 352 10.27 16.71 -0.51
CA LEU A 352 11.28 17.45 -1.26
C LEU A 352 10.56 18.36 -2.27
N VAL A 353 10.84 19.67 -2.21
CA VAL A 353 10.32 20.65 -3.15
C VAL A 353 11.51 21.34 -3.85
N ASN A 354 11.63 21.12 -5.16
CA ASN A 354 12.75 21.63 -5.92
C ASN A 354 12.51 23.10 -6.31
N ILE A 355 12.79 23.99 -5.37
CA ILE A 355 12.72 25.44 -5.57
C ILE A 355 14.11 25.91 -6.02
N GLU A 356 14.15 26.50 -7.22
CA GLU A 356 15.38 26.91 -7.88
C GLU A 356 15.79 28.33 -7.49
N PHE A 357 17.09 28.52 -7.32
CA PHE A 357 17.74 29.78 -6.96
C PHE A 357 18.97 29.98 -7.85
N ASP A 358 19.33 31.22 -8.13
CA ASP A 358 20.65 31.51 -8.71
C ASP A 358 21.78 31.18 -7.72
N PHE A 359 22.98 30.94 -8.26
CA PHE A 359 24.19 30.70 -7.46
C PHE A 359 24.42 31.85 -6.47
N GLY A 360 24.61 31.50 -5.19
CA GLY A 360 24.79 32.46 -4.10
C GLY A 360 23.60 33.36 -3.78
N LYS A 361 22.42 33.14 -4.39
CA LYS A 361 21.21 33.96 -4.18
C LYS A 361 20.10 33.21 -3.44
N SER A 362 19.22 33.98 -2.83
CA SER A 362 17.97 33.55 -2.18
C SER A 362 16.71 34.01 -2.92
N THR A 363 16.84 34.68 -4.06
CA THR A 363 15.70 35.05 -4.91
C THR A 363 15.18 33.81 -5.65
N ILE A 364 13.90 33.51 -5.46
CA ILE A 364 13.23 32.37 -6.12
C ILE A 364 13.14 32.67 -7.61
N LYS A 365 13.48 31.67 -8.44
CA LYS A 365 13.36 31.80 -9.88
C LYS A 365 11.89 31.76 -10.34
N PRO A 366 11.53 32.47 -11.42
CA PRO A 366 10.17 32.45 -11.98
C PRO A 366 9.65 31.03 -12.26
N GLU A 367 10.53 30.12 -12.69
CA GLU A 367 10.16 28.73 -13.00
C GLU A 367 9.65 27.96 -11.77
N SER A 368 10.03 28.35 -10.56
CA SER A 368 9.57 27.72 -9.31
C SER A 368 8.30 28.34 -8.74
N MET A 369 7.78 29.44 -9.31
CA MET A 369 6.59 30.10 -8.79
C MET A 369 5.33 29.24 -8.92
N THR A 370 5.23 28.42 -9.96
CA THR A 370 4.14 27.44 -10.12
C THR A 370 4.09 26.43 -8.97
N LEU A 371 5.25 25.99 -8.47
CA LEU A 371 5.36 25.11 -7.32
C LEU A 371 4.97 25.83 -6.02
N ILE A 372 5.37 27.10 -5.86
CA ILE A 372 4.96 27.92 -4.70
C ILE A 372 3.44 28.12 -4.68
N GLU A 373 2.82 28.41 -5.83
CA GLU A 373 1.37 28.52 -5.98
C GLU A 373 0.66 27.24 -5.58
N GLN A 374 1.19 26.10 -6.03
CA GLN A 374 0.66 24.80 -5.67
C GLN A 374 0.78 24.53 -4.16
N MET A 375 1.95 24.77 -3.56
CA MET A 375 2.17 24.67 -2.12
C MET A 375 1.16 25.52 -1.33
N ALA A 376 0.91 26.75 -1.78
CA ALA A 376 -0.04 27.64 -1.15
C ALA A 376 -1.49 27.14 -1.31
N SER A 377 -1.86 26.60 -2.47
CA SER A 377 -3.19 26.02 -2.69
C SER A 377 -3.44 24.86 -1.72
N GLU A 378 -2.51 23.90 -1.66
CA GLU A 378 -2.65 22.73 -0.79
C GLU A 378 -2.64 23.12 0.70
N LEU A 379 -1.80 24.07 1.11
CA LEU A 379 -1.82 24.57 2.49
C LEU A 379 -3.14 25.29 2.83
N LYS A 380 -3.84 25.89 1.87
CA LYS A 380 -5.20 26.43 2.11
C LYS A 380 -6.23 25.32 2.27
N GLU A 381 -6.16 24.27 1.45
CA GLU A 381 -7.07 23.12 1.55
C GLU A 381 -6.88 22.35 2.88
N HIS A 382 -5.67 22.36 3.42
CA HIS A 382 -5.32 21.69 4.67
C HIS A 382 -5.02 22.67 5.81
N GLU A 383 -6.03 23.40 6.28
CA GLU A 383 -5.85 24.49 7.26
C GLU A 383 -5.15 24.09 8.56
N ALA A 384 -5.30 22.85 8.99
CA ALA A 384 -4.71 22.33 10.22
C ALA A 384 -3.20 22.04 10.10
N ILE A 385 -2.69 21.83 8.87
CA ILE A 385 -1.29 21.50 8.64
C ILE A 385 -0.41 22.74 8.92
N LYS A 386 0.62 22.55 9.75
CA LYS A 386 1.75 23.48 9.89
C LYS A 386 3.01 22.82 9.37
N VAL A 387 3.85 23.61 8.71
CA VAL A 387 5.06 23.11 8.07
C VAL A 387 6.30 23.86 8.51
N LYS A 388 7.42 23.14 8.48
CA LYS A 388 8.77 23.68 8.58
C LYS A 388 9.43 23.62 7.21
N ILE A 389 9.93 24.78 6.77
CA ILE A 389 10.64 24.93 5.50
C ILE A 389 12.13 24.90 5.81
N SER A 390 12.82 23.88 5.33
CA SER A 390 14.26 23.70 5.57
C SER A 390 15.03 23.93 4.28
N GLY A 391 15.97 24.87 4.30
CA GLY A 391 16.87 25.10 3.18
C GLY A 391 18.15 24.27 3.30
N HIS A 392 18.67 23.79 2.17
CA HIS A 392 19.96 23.09 2.07
C HIS A 392 20.84 23.71 0.96
N THR A 393 22.15 23.56 1.10
CA THR A 393 23.15 23.95 0.08
C THR A 393 23.97 22.73 -0.34
N ASP A 394 24.80 22.92 -1.37
CA ASP A 394 25.92 22.02 -1.66
C ASP A 394 27.12 22.36 -0.77
N ASP A 395 28.26 21.71 -1.01
CA ASP A 395 29.54 21.86 -0.31
C ASP A 395 30.38 23.05 -0.80
N VAL A 396 29.81 23.97 -1.58
CA VAL A 396 30.55 25.12 -2.11
C VAL A 396 30.39 26.33 -1.20
N GLY A 397 31.47 26.70 -0.52
CA GLY A 397 31.51 27.86 0.36
C GLY A 397 31.98 27.49 1.76
N THR A 398 31.92 28.45 2.68
CA THR A 398 32.16 28.18 4.10
C THR A 398 30.86 27.73 4.77
N ASP A 399 30.94 26.89 5.80
CA ASP A 399 29.79 26.46 6.61
C ASP A 399 28.87 27.62 7.04
N GLU A 400 29.46 28.74 7.50
CA GLU A 400 28.70 29.92 7.93
C GLU A 400 27.92 30.56 6.77
N PHE A 401 28.59 30.75 5.63
CA PHE A 401 27.95 31.23 4.40
C PHE A 401 26.79 30.31 3.97
N ASN A 402 27.02 29.00 3.95
CA ASN A 402 26.04 28.01 3.53
C ASN A 402 24.85 27.93 4.50
N MET A 403 25.10 28.03 5.80
CA MET A 403 24.06 28.14 6.82
C MET A 403 23.18 29.37 6.59
N ASN A 404 23.80 30.54 6.41
CA ASN A 404 23.08 31.80 6.17
C ASN A 404 22.29 31.75 4.85
N LEU A 405 22.90 31.30 3.75
CA LEU A 405 22.26 31.20 2.44
C LEU A 405 21.04 30.27 2.49
N SER A 406 21.17 29.11 3.14
CA SER A 406 20.08 28.16 3.28
C SER A 406 18.89 28.73 4.07
N LEU A 407 19.17 29.50 5.14
CA LEU A 407 18.15 30.18 5.93
C LEU A 407 17.46 31.29 5.13
N GLU A 408 18.21 32.09 4.38
CA GLU A 408 17.64 33.14 3.51
C GLU A 408 16.74 32.55 2.42
N ARG A 409 17.11 31.40 1.83
CA ARG A 409 16.25 30.69 0.88
C ARG A 409 14.93 30.25 1.53
N ALA A 410 14.98 29.65 2.72
CA ALA A 410 13.78 29.28 3.46
C ALA A 410 12.91 30.50 3.82
N LYS A 411 13.52 31.64 4.15
CA LYS A 411 12.82 32.92 4.36
C LYS A 411 12.09 33.39 3.10
N SER A 412 12.74 33.34 1.93
CA SER A 412 12.10 33.72 0.66
C SER A 412 10.87 32.87 0.35
N VAL A 413 10.98 31.55 0.53
CA VAL A 413 9.84 30.63 0.31
C VAL A 413 8.69 30.95 1.26
N LYS A 414 8.99 31.16 2.55
CA LYS A 414 7.99 31.60 3.53
C LYS A 414 7.33 32.91 3.10
N ALA A 415 8.12 33.89 2.67
CA ALA A 415 7.61 35.20 2.27
C ALA A 415 6.62 35.08 1.09
N GLU A 416 6.94 34.29 0.07
CA GLU A 416 6.00 34.07 -1.05
C GLU A 416 4.72 33.35 -0.59
N LEU A 417 4.83 32.29 0.21
CA LEU A 417 3.64 31.60 0.73
C LEU A 417 2.72 32.53 1.54
N VAL A 418 3.30 33.46 2.30
CA VAL A 418 2.54 34.47 3.04
C VAL A 418 1.84 35.44 2.08
N LYS A 419 2.45 35.84 0.97
CA LYS A 419 1.78 36.66 -0.06
C LYS A 419 0.60 35.92 -0.68
N TYR A 420 0.68 34.60 -0.83
CA TYR A 420 -0.45 33.78 -1.25
C TYR A 420 -1.51 33.57 -0.15
N GLY A 421 -1.37 34.17 1.03
CA GLY A 421 -2.38 34.17 2.08
C GLY A 421 -2.22 33.07 3.14
N ILE A 422 -1.09 32.37 3.16
CA ILE A 422 -0.81 31.41 4.24
C ILE A 422 -0.41 32.15 5.51
N SER A 423 -1.06 31.81 6.63
CA SER A 423 -0.74 32.42 7.92
C SER A 423 0.73 32.19 8.30
N PRO A 424 1.51 33.25 8.64
CA PRO A 424 2.90 33.11 9.05
C PRO A 424 3.11 32.18 10.26
N LYS A 425 2.08 32.00 11.10
CA LYS A 425 2.09 31.09 12.26
C LYS A 425 2.10 29.60 11.88
N ARG A 426 1.70 29.28 10.65
CA ARG A 426 1.71 27.92 10.10
C ARG A 426 3.05 27.56 9.45
N LEU A 427 3.96 28.53 9.32
CA LEU A 427 5.22 28.40 8.60
C LEU A 427 6.40 28.67 9.54
N THR A 428 7.17 27.64 9.82
CA THR A 428 8.49 27.76 10.47
C THR A 428 9.59 27.56 9.45
N ILE A 429 10.79 28.06 9.73
CA ILE A 429 11.94 27.99 8.81
C ILE A 429 13.17 27.50 9.56
N GLU A 430 14.07 26.83 8.85
CA GLU A 430 15.42 26.53 9.31
C GLU A 430 16.40 26.53 8.13
N GLY A 431 17.64 26.93 8.39
CA GLY A 431 18.76 26.69 7.50
C GLY A 431 19.54 25.47 7.98
N LEU A 432 19.96 24.61 7.06
CA LEU A 432 20.78 23.42 7.37
C LEU A 432 22.15 23.45 6.68
N GLY A 433 22.40 24.44 5.82
CA GLY A 433 23.61 24.53 5.01
C GLY A 433 23.88 23.22 4.27
N GLU A 434 25.13 22.78 4.29
CA GLU A 434 25.61 21.54 3.65
C GLU A 434 25.60 20.32 4.58
N SER A 435 25.16 20.49 5.84
CA SER A 435 25.34 19.49 6.91
C SER A 435 24.53 18.19 6.72
N ARG A 436 23.58 18.17 5.77
CA ARG A 436 22.69 17.03 5.48
C ARG A 436 22.57 16.76 3.98
N PRO A 437 23.65 16.29 3.34
CA PRO A 437 23.61 15.95 1.93
C PRO A 437 22.68 14.75 1.68
N LEU A 438 21.86 14.84 0.64
CA LEU A 438 21.02 13.74 0.16
C LEU A 438 21.85 12.70 -0.61
N VAL A 439 22.83 13.19 -1.37
CA VAL A 439 23.78 12.43 -2.19
C VAL A 439 25.19 13.00 -2.01
N ALA A 440 26.24 12.27 -2.38
CA ALA A 440 27.61 12.78 -2.31
C ALA A 440 27.79 14.01 -3.21
N ASN A 441 28.52 15.04 -2.78
CA ASN A 441 28.79 16.26 -3.57
C ASN A 441 29.88 16.07 -4.65
N ASP A 442 29.97 14.88 -5.23
CA ASP A 442 31.02 14.43 -6.16
C ASP A 442 30.80 14.85 -7.62
N SER A 443 29.64 15.43 -7.94
CA SER A 443 29.27 15.88 -9.28
C SER A 443 28.32 17.07 -9.20
N GLU A 444 28.29 17.89 -10.25
CA GLU A 444 27.37 19.04 -10.32
C GLU A 444 25.90 18.60 -10.28
N GLU A 445 25.58 17.45 -10.89
CA GLU A 445 24.24 16.88 -10.81
C GLU A 445 23.84 16.57 -9.36
N ASN A 446 24.75 15.99 -8.58
CA ASN A 446 24.51 15.68 -7.17
C ASN A 446 24.49 16.92 -6.29
N ARG A 447 25.37 17.91 -6.54
CA ARG A 447 25.31 19.22 -5.88
C ARG A 447 23.97 19.90 -6.11
N ARG A 448 23.44 19.84 -7.34
CA ARG A 448 22.10 20.32 -7.64
C ARG A 448 21.02 19.62 -6.82
N LYS A 449 21.08 18.29 -6.65
CA LYS A 449 20.14 17.55 -5.77
C LYS A 449 20.26 17.96 -4.30
N ASN A 450 21.44 18.37 -3.85
CA ASN A 450 21.67 18.83 -2.48
C ASN A 450 21.20 20.28 -2.24
N ARG A 451 21.25 21.15 -3.25
CA ARG A 451 20.65 22.49 -3.26
C ARG A 451 19.12 22.43 -3.33
N ARG A 452 18.50 21.95 -2.26
CA ARG A 452 17.06 21.64 -2.19
C ARG A 452 16.35 22.41 -1.08
N THR A 453 15.03 22.46 -1.17
CA THR A 453 14.16 22.87 -0.07
C THR A 453 13.30 21.69 0.37
N GLU A 454 13.11 21.55 1.68
CA GLU A 454 12.29 20.50 2.27
C GLU A 454 11.11 21.11 3.02
N LEU A 455 9.95 20.47 2.92
CA LEU A 455 8.78 20.78 3.73
C LEU A 455 8.53 19.64 4.70
N THR A 456 8.60 19.93 5.98
CA THR A 456 8.29 18.96 7.04
C THR A 456 6.96 19.30 7.68
N ILE A 457 6.01 18.36 7.72
CA ILE A 457 4.79 18.53 8.53
C ILE A 457 5.18 18.50 10.01
N ILE A 458 4.86 19.55 10.75
CA ILE A 458 5.18 19.66 12.19
C ILE A 458 3.93 19.58 13.08
N GLU A 459 2.76 19.87 12.52
CA GLU A 459 1.45 19.80 13.19
C GLU A 459 0.37 19.57 12.12
N ARG A 460 -0.72 18.90 12.46
CA ARG A 460 -1.88 18.67 11.60
C ARG A 460 -3.14 18.42 12.43
#